data_AF-S8CIV5-F1
#
_entry.id   AF-S8CIV5-F1
#
_cell.length_a   1.000
_cell.length_b   1.000
_cell.length_c   1.000
_cell.angle_alpha   90.00
_cell.angle_beta   90.00
_cell.angle_gamma   90.00
#
_symmetry.space_group_name_H-M   'P 1'
#
loop_
_entity.id
_entity.type
_entity.pdbx_description
1 polymer ?
#
loop_
_entity_poly.entity_id
_entity_poly.type
_entity_poly.pdbx_seq_one_letter_code
_entity_poly.pdbx_strand_id
1 'polypeptide(L)'
;MECVVQGIIETKHVEALEILLQGLSGVHRESLRIHELCLKSVPNLGLVPSEVRLLCDLGQPDPTWTVRHVGGPMRGSGADQISVLVRTTAESKISRNALRFFYSLGYKLDHELLRVGFSFRFCRGAHHITVAVSSLNKMLKPHTTDDAVPVTPGIQLVEVTVPASSENYSEAVSAMSSFCEYLAPLLHLSKPGVSTGVVPTAGAAVASLMSEAGSTTL
;
A
#
# COMPACT_ATOMS: atom_id res chain seq x y z
N MET A 1 9.07 11.25 -5.18
CA MET A 1 7.94 11.50 -4.26
C MET A 1 6.84 10.50 -4.58
N GLU A 2 5.87 10.37 -3.70
CA GLU A 2 4.68 9.56 -3.96
C GLU A 2 3.44 10.23 -3.36
N CYS A 3 2.30 9.94 -3.97
CA CYS A 3 0.96 10.28 -3.52
C CYS A 3 0.30 9.01 -2.99
N VAL A 4 -0.25 9.05 -1.77
CA VAL A 4 -0.82 7.88 -1.09
C VAL A 4 -2.18 8.21 -0.48
N VAL A 5 -3.14 7.31 -0.68
CA VAL A 5 -4.38 7.23 0.09
C VAL A 5 -4.59 5.80 0.58
N GLN A 6 -5.32 5.66 1.68
CA GLN A 6 -5.58 4.39 2.34
C GLN A 6 -7.04 4.27 2.71
N GLY A 7 -7.53 3.03 2.73
CA GLY A 7 -8.83 2.67 3.23
C GLY A 7 -8.81 1.24 3.76
N ILE A 8 -9.93 0.83 4.33
CA ILE A 8 -10.12 -0.54 4.81
C ILE A 8 -11.33 -1.16 4.13
N ILE A 9 -11.28 -2.47 3.94
CA ILE A 9 -12.40 -3.25 3.41
C ILE A 9 -12.56 -4.53 4.22
N GLU A 10 -13.81 -4.91 4.50
CA GLU A 10 -14.10 -6.19 5.13
C GLU A 10 -13.80 -7.34 4.16
N THR A 11 -13.30 -8.46 4.69
CA THR A 11 -12.86 -9.61 3.88
C THR A 11 -13.97 -10.14 2.97
N LYS A 12 -15.22 -10.11 3.43
CA LYS A 12 -16.41 -10.51 2.66
C LYS A 12 -16.67 -9.65 1.41
N HIS A 13 -16.05 -8.47 1.30
CA HIS A 13 -16.22 -7.54 0.18
C HIS A 13 -14.99 -7.46 -0.73
N VAL A 14 -13.92 -8.18 -0.41
CA VAL A 14 -12.65 -8.16 -1.18
C VAL A 14 -12.85 -8.69 -2.60
N GLU A 15 -13.65 -9.75 -2.76
CA GLU A 15 -13.96 -10.32 -4.09
C GLU A 15 -14.66 -9.30 -4.99
N ALA A 16 -15.59 -8.51 -4.46
CA ALA A 16 -16.25 -7.46 -5.21
C ALA A 16 -15.29 -6.35 -5.66
N LEU A 17 -14.39 -5.96 -4.77
CA LEU A 17 -13.35 -5.01 -5.10
C LEU A 17 -12.41 -5.57 -6.18
N GLU A 18 -12.05 -6.84 -6.10
CA GLU A 18 -11.21 -7.49 -7.09
C GLU A 18 -11.87 -7.50 -8.48
N ILE A 19 -13.16 -7.86 -8.58
CA ILE A 19 -13.92 -7.83 -9.83
C ILE A 19 -13.93 -6.42 -10.41
N LEU A 20 -14.21 -5.40 -9.57
CA LEU A 20 -14.19 -4.01 -10.00
C LEU A 20 -12.80 -3.59 -10.52
N LEU A 21 -11.73 -3.90 -9.80
CA LEU A 21 -10.36 -3.57 -10.21
C LEU A 21 -9.94 -4.31 -11.48
N GLN A 22 -10.37 -5.56 -11.65
CA GLN A 22 -10.14 -6.34 -12.86
C GLN A 22 -10.86 -5.72 -14.06
N GLY A 23 -12.11 -5.27 -13.89
CA GLY A 23 -12.89 -4.58 -14.92
C GLY A 23 -12.30 -3.20 -15.31
N LEU A 24 -11.78 -2.46 -14.33
CA LEU A 24 -11.16 -1.16 -14.56
C LEU A 24 -9.75 -1.26 -15.18
N SER A 25 -8.99 -2.29 -14.84
CA SER A 25 -7.58 -2.41 -15.26
C SER A 25 -7.41 -3.14 -16.58
N GLY A 26 -8.27 -4.12 -16.87
CA GLY A 26 -8.12 -5.03 -18.00
C GLY A 26 -6.89 -5.95 -17.91
N VAL A 27 -6.13 -5.91 -16.81
CA VAL A 27 -4.92 -6.73 -16.58
C VAL A 27 -5.09 -7.63 -15.38
N HIS A 28 -4.38 -8.75 -15.34
CA HIS A 28 -4.44 -9.66 -14.20
C HIS A 28 -3.83 -9.06 -12.94
N ARG A 29 -4.36 -9.46 -11.79
CA ARG A 29 -3.79 -9.14 -10.48
C ARG A 29 -2.37 -9.69 -10.35
N GLU A 30 -1.51 -8.92 -9.71
CA GLU A 30 -0.17 -9.33 -9.29
C GLU A 30 -0.26 -9.85 -7.84
N SER A 31 0.30 -11.03 -7.56
CA SER A 31 0.36 -11.55 -6.19
C SER A 31 1.31 -10.72 -5.34
N LEU A 32 0.87 -10.36 -4.13
CA LEU A 32 1.65 -9.57 -3.19
C LEU A 32 2.00 -10.45 -1.98
N ARG A 33 3.29 -10.75 -1.78
CA ARG A 33 3.80 -11.38 -0.56
C ARG A 33 5.12 -10.73 -0.16
N ILE A 34 5.06 -9.68 0.64
CA ILE A 34 6.22 -8.85 0.99
C ILE A 34 6.51 -8.96 2.49
N HIS A 35 7.73 -9.39 2.83
CA HIS A 35 8.24 -9.29 4.20
C HIS A 35 8.95 -7.94 4.38
N GLU A 36 8.39 -7.11 5.26
CA GLU A 36 8.84 -5.74 5.53
C GLU A 36 9.53 -5.69 6.90
N LEU A 37 10.80 -5.27 6.91
CA LEU A 37 11.57 -4.99 8.11
C LEU A 37 11.67 -3.47 8.28
N CYS A 38 11.06 -2.93 9.34
CA CYS A 38 11.09 -1.50 9.65
C CYS A 38 12.26 -1.22 10.60
N LEU A 39 13.20 -0.41 10.14
CA LEU A 39 14.40 -0.03 10.87
C LEU A 39 14.34 1.44 11.29
N LYS A 40 14.79 1.73 12.52
CA LYS A 40 14.94 3.09 13.05
C LYS A 40 16.40 3.39 13.35
N SER A 41 16.83 4.61 13.06
CA SER A 41 18.16 5.09 13.45
C SER A 41 18.29 5.18 14.97
N VAL A 42 19.43 4.78 15.51
CA VAL A 42 19.79 5.04 16.91
C VAL A 42 20.01 6.56 17.11
N PRO A 43 19.76 7.14 18.30
CA PRO A 43 19.82 8.60 18.54
C PRO A 43 21.11 9.31 18.10
N ASN A 44 22.21 8.58 17.95
CA ASN A 44 23.52 9.15 17.62
C ASN A 44 23.78 9.28 16.12
N LEU A 45 22.85 8.86 15.25
CA LEU A 45 23.07 8.82 13.80
C LEU A 45 22.64 10.11 13.05
N GLY A 46 22.02 11.05 13.74
CA GLY A 46 21.61 12.34 13.17
C GLY A 46 20.74 13.16 14.12
N LEU A 47 20.45 14.41 13.72
CA LEU A 47 19.59 15.33 14.47
C LEU A 47 18.12 14.90 14.48
N VAL A 48 17.69 14.09 13.52
CA VAL A 48 16.30 13.65 13.34
C VAL A 48 16.28 12.13 13.20
N PRO A 49 15.38 11.42 13.92
CA PRO A 49 15.17 9.99 13.72
C PRO A 49 14.82 9.69 12.26
N SER A 50 15.53 8.74 11.66
CA SER A 50 15.29 8.26 10.29
C SER A 50 14.73 6.85 10.34
N GLU A 51 13.74 6.59 9.48
CA GLU A 51 13.14 5.27 9.29
C GLU A 51 13.46 4.74 7.90
N VAL A 52 13.86 3.47 7.84
CA VAL A 52 14.17 2.76 6.59
C VAL A 52 13.43 1.44 6.60
N ARG A 53 12.82 1.09 5.47
CA ARG A 53 12.11 -0.18 5.28
C ARG A 53 12.92 -1.07 4.35
N LEU A 54 13.17 -2.31 4.76
CA LEU A 54 13.71 -3.34 3.88
C LEU A 54 12.54 -4.24 3.45
N LEU A 55 12.34 -4.34 2.14
CA LEU A 55 11.25 -5.08 1.52
C LEU A 55 11.83 -6.31 0.82
N CYS A 56 11.45 -7.50 1.27
CA CYS A 56 11.77 -8.76 0.62
C CYS A 56 10.51 -9.28 -0.08
N ASP A 57 10.55 -9.33 -1.41
CA ASP A 57 9.47 -9.91 -2.21
C ASP A 57 9.59 -11.44 -2.21
N LEU A 58 8.67 -12.10 -1.51
CA LEU A 58 8.57 -13.55 -1.38
C LEU A 58 7.58 -14.17 -2.36
N GLY A 59 6.98 -13.38 -3.26
CA GLY A 59 6.11 -13.87 -4.32
C GLY A 59 6.90 -14.43 -5.52
N GLN A 60 8.17 -14.07 -5.62
CA GLN A 60 9.08 -14.51 -6.68
C GLN A 60 9.89 -15.74 -6.24
N PRO A 61 10.29 -16.63 -7.18
CA PRO A 61 11.12 -17.79 -6.85
C PRO A 61 12.48 -17.41 -6.26
N ASP A 62 13.06 -16.31 -6.75
CA ASP A 62 14.27 -15.69 -6.19
C ASP A 62 13.88 -14.38 -5.49
N PRO A 63 13.90 -14.35 -4.15
CA PRO A 63 13.47 -13.17 -3.41
C PRO A 63 14.34 -11.94 -3.69
N THR A 64 13.71 -10.84 -4.11
CA THR A 64 14.41 -9.58 -4.35
C THR A 64 14.28 -8.64 -3.16
N TRP A 65 15.39 -7.98 -2.82
CA TRP A 65 15.43 -7.04 -1.70
C TRP A 65 15.46 -5.60 -2.21
N THR A 66 14.62 -4.77 -1.62
CA THR A 66 14.54 -3.34 -1.90
C THR A 66 14.63 -2.58 -0.60
N VAL A 67 15.49 -1.56 -0.55
CA VAL A 67 15.48 -0.58 0.54
C VAL A 67 14.61 0.59 0.14
N ARG A 68 13.72 1.02 1.04
CA ARG A 68 12.84 2.18 0.86
C ARG A 68 13.02 3.14 2.03
N HIS A 69 13.41 4.36 1.74
CA HIS A 69 13.35 5.47 2.68
C HIS A 69 12.03 6.22 2.48
N VAL A 70 11.32 6.46 3.57
CA VAL A 70 10.02 7.15 3.57
C VAL A 70 10.16 8.43 4.38
N GLY A 71 10.13 9.57 3.70
CA GLY A 71 10.17 10.88 4.31
C GLY A 71 8.85 11.26 4.98
N GLY A 72 8.90 12.35 5.77
CA GLY A 72 7.69 12.93 6.36
C GLY A 72 6.69 13.42 5.30
N PRO A 73 5.40 13.51 5.65
CA PRO A 73 4.40 14.10 4.76
C PRO A 73 4.72 15.56 4.48
N MET A 74 4.36 16.02 3.28
CA MET A 74 4.35 17.43 2.91
C MET A 74 3.55 18.22 3.95
N ARG A 75 4.06 19.40 4.32
CA ARG A 75 3.48 20.28 5.36
C ARG A 75 3.18 21.66 4.77
N GLY A 76 2.33 22.41 5.46
CA GLY A 76 1.94 23.77 5.09
C GLY A 76 0.50 23.83 4.55
N SER A 77 0.00 25.05 4.34
CA SER A 77 -1.39 25.31 3.95
C SER A 77 -1.84 24.57 2.70
N GLY A 78 -0.94 24.38 1.73
CA GLY A 78 -1.23 23.58 0.53
C GLY A 78 -1.44 22.09 0.81
N ALA A 79 -0.77 21.53 1.83
CA ALA A 79 -0.89 20.11 2.19
C ALA A 79 -2.14 19.78 3.02
N ASP A 80 -2.72 20.78 3.68
CA ASP A 80 -3.96 20.66 4.46
C ASP A 80 -5.21 20.68 3.56
N GLN A 81 -5.11 21.32 2.39
CA GLN A 81 -6.19 21.37 1.39
C GLN A 81 -6.24 20.13 0.49
N ILE A 82 -5.24 19.26 0.54
CA ILE A 82 -5.15 18.06 -0.30
C ILE A 82 -5.57 16.83 0.51
N SER A 83 -6.54 16.09 -0.02
CA SER A 83 -7.07 14.84 0.55
C SER A 83 -6.11 13.64 0.44
N VAL A 84 -5.04 13.80 -0.33
CA VAL A 84 -4.01 12.81 -0.63
C VAL A 84 -2.73 13.12 0.15
N LEU A 85 -2.07 12.11 0.70
CA LEU A 85 -0.75 12.30 1.32
C LEU A 85 0.32 12.38 0.24
N VAL A 86 1.08 13.47 0.22
CA VAL A 86 2.27 13.61 -0.61
C VAL A 86 3.50 13.50 0.29
N ARG A 87 4.46 12.66 -0.05
CA ARG A 87 5.73 12.54 0.69
C ARG A 87 6.91 12.18 -0.20
N THR A 88 8.11 12.42 0.30
CA THR A 88 9.34 11.98 -0.36
C THR A 88 9.57 10.50 -0.12
N THR A 89 9.91 9.79 -1.19
CA THR A 89 10.35 8.41 -1.15
C THR A 89 11.60 8.24 -2.00
N ALA A 90 12.49 7.37 -1.54
CA ALA A 90 13.66 6.93 -2.29
C ALA A 90 13.79 5.42 -2.15
N GLU A 91 14.02 4.74 -3.26
CA GLU A 91 14.10 3.30 -3.33
C GLU A 91 15.36 2.86 -4.07
N SER A 92 15.93 1.74 -3.64
CA SER A 92 17.04 1.11 -4.33
C SER A 92 17.03 -0.40 -4.14
N LYS A 93 17.49 -1.13 -5.13
CA LYS A 93 17.72 -2.57 -5.00
C LYS A 93 18.94 -2.80 -4.12
N ILE A 94 18.85 -3.79 -3.24
CA ILE A 94 19.91 -4.15 -2.31
C ILE A 94 20.08 -5.66 -2.26
N SER A 95 21.20 -6.14 -1.75
CA SER A 95 21.40 -7.57 -1.52
C SER A 95 20.71 -8.05 -0.25
N ARG A 96 20.59 -9.38 -0.10
CA ARG A 96 20.12 -10.05 1.12
C ARG A 96 20.88 -9.69 2.41
N ASN A 97 22.06 -9.09 2.30
CA ASN A 97 22.85 -8.63 3.45
C ASN A 97 22.41 -7.25 3.98
N ALA A 98 21.33 -6.67 3.45
CA ALA A 98 20.82 -5.35 3.80
C ALA A 98 20.66 -5.15 5.31
N LEU A 99 20.04 -6.11 6.01
CA LEU A 99 19.79 -5.97 7.45
C LEU A 99 21.09 -5.79 8.24
N ARG A 100 22.10 -6.62 7.94
CA ARG A 100 23.42 -6.53 8.56
C ARG A 100 24.11 -5.20 8.24
N PHE A 101 24.01 -4.75 6.99
CA PHE A 101 24.57 -3.46 6.57
C PHE A 101 23.96 -2.30 7.36
N PHE A 102 22.63 -2.25 7.49
CA PHE A 102 21.95 -1.19 8.24
C PHE A 102 22.22 -1.25 9.76
N TYR A 103 22.39 -2.44 10.34
CA TYR A 103 22.85 -2.56 11.72
C TYR A 103 24.26 -1.97 11.92
N SER A 104 25.19 -2.20 10.99
CA SER A 104 26.52 -1.58 11.03
C SER A 104 26.47 -0.06 10.87
N LEU A 105 25.45 0.46 10.17
CA LEU A 105 25.17 1.89 10.07
C LEU A 105 24.47 2.46 11.32
N GLY A 106 24.21 1.67 12.35
CA GLY A 106 23.56 2.17 13.58
C GLY A 106 22.03 2.27 13.48
N TYR A 107 21.39 1.50 12.60
CA TYR A 107 19.96 1.25 12.66
C TYR A 107 19.64 0.05 13.56
N LYS A 108 18.42 0.00 14.09
CA LYS A 108 17.86 -1.14 14.83
C LYS A 108 16.52 -1.53 14.24
N LEU A 109 16.21 -2.83 14.29
CA LEU A 109 14.88 -3.32 13.95
C LEU A 109 13.87 -2.82 14.99
N ASP A 110 12.86 -2.12 14.52
CA ASP A 110 11.74 -1.62 15.33
C ASP A 110 10.61 -2.64 15.35
N HIS A 111 10.17 -3.04 14.17
CA HIS A 111 9.18 -4.09 13.96
C HIS A 111 9.35 -4.71 12.57
N GLU A 112 8.69 -5.83 12.36
CA GLU A 112 8.56 -6.45 11.06
C GLU A 112 7.10 -6.84 10.82
N LEU A 113 6.73 -6.96 9.54
CA LEU A 113 5.37 -7.29 9.09
C LEU A 113 5.46 -8.16 7.83
N LEU A 114 4.50 -9.07 7.66
CA LEU A 114 4.28 -9.79 6.41
C LEU A 114 3.00 -9.28 5.75
N ARG A 115 3.15 -8.66 4.58
CA ARG A 115 2.05 -8.17 3.75
C ARG A 115 1.67 -9.24 2.75
N VAL A 116 0.42 -9.72 2.80
CA VAL A 116 -0.09 -10.76 1.89
C VAL A 116 -1.36 -10.28 1.23
N GLY A 117 -1.46 -10.40 -0.10
CA GLY A 117 -2.64 -10.02 -0.85
C GLY A 117 -2.36 -9.94 -2.34
N PHE A 118 -2.88 -8.91 -3.00
CA PHE A 118 -2.69 -8.68 -4.43
C PHE A 118 -2.62 -7.20 -4.76
N SER A 119 -2.15 -6.88 -5.96
CA SER A 119 -2.15 -5.53 -6.49
C SER A 119 -2.55 -5.46 -7.95
N PHE A 120 -3.11 -4.33 -8.35
CA PHE A 120 -3.39 -3.97 -9.73
C PHE A 120 -2.61 -2.70 -10.08
N ARG A 121 -2.10 -2.64 -11.31
CA ARG A 121 -1.44 -1.46 -11.87
C ARG A 121 -2.26 -0.91 -13.02
N PHE A 122 -2.56 0.38 -12.93
CA PHE A 122 -3.32 1.13 -13.92
C PHE A 122 -2.42 2.18 -14.56
N CYS A 123 -2.56 2.38 -15.86
CA CYS A 123 -1.91 3.46 -16.58
C CYS A 123 -2.97 4.49 -16.98
N ARG A 124 -2.90 5.70 -16.41
CA ARG A 124 -3.79 6.81 -16.76
C ARG A 124 -2.95 7.97 -17.27
N GLY A 125 -2.83 8.08 -18.59
CA GLY A 125 -1.88 8.99 -19.22
C GLY A 125 -0.45 8.64 -18.82
N ALA A 126 0.29 9.62 -18.27
CA ALA A 126 1.66 9.43 -17.80
C ALA A 126 1.77 8.88 -16.36
N HIS A 127 0.64 8.65 -15.66
CA HIS A 127 0.66 8.23 -14.26
C HIS A 127 0.38 6.73 -14.12
N HIS A 128 1.21 6.06 -13.31
CA HIS A 128 1.02 4.68 -12.91
C HIS A 128 0.35 4.62 -11.54
N ILE A 129 -0.91 4.24 -11.50
CA ILE A 129 -1.67 4.08 -10.25
C ILE A 129 -1.55 2.63 -9.82
N THR A 130 -1.09 2.38 -8.60
CA THR A 130 -1.03 1.04 -8.02
C THR A 130 -2.06 0.95 -6.91
N VAL A 131 -2.97 -0.02 -7.01
CA VAL A 131 -3.92 -0.37 -5.95
C VAL A 131 -3.46 -1.69 -5.33
N ALA A 132 -3.10 -1.67 -4.05
CA ALA A 132 -2.72 -2.87 -3.31
C ALA A 132 -3.78 -3.19 -2.26
N VAL A 133 -4.28 -4.41 -2.29
CA VAL A 133 -5.21 -4.95 -1.29
C VAL A 133 -4.45 -6.00 -0.50
N SER A 134 -4.27 -5.79 0.81
CA SER A 134 -3.38 -6.63 1.60
C SER A 134 -3.83 -6.82 3.04
N SER A 135 -3.63 -8.02 3.57
CA SER A 135 -3.62 -8.31 4.99
C SER A 135 -2.24 -8.02 5.56
N LEU A 136 -2.20 -7.32 6.70
CA LEU A 136 -0.98 -7.11 7.47
C LEU A 136 -0.87 -8.19 8.53
N ASN A 137 0.20 -8.97 8.50
CA ASN A 137 0.43 -10.08 9.41
C ASN A 137 1.66 -9.80 10.28
N LYS A 138 1.56 -10.16 11.57
CA LYS A 138 2.68 -10.16 12.50
C LYS A 138 3.27 -11.57 12.58
N MET A 139 4.58 -11.65 12.76
CA MET A 139 5.28 -12.93 12.92
C MET A 139 5.28 -13.28 14.39
N LEU A 140 5.03 -14.56 14.71
CA LEU A 140 5.09 -15.05 16.09
C LEU A 140 6.54 -15.26 16.57
N LYS A 141 7.45 -15.48 15.63
CA LYS A 141 8.90 -15.57 15.84
C LYS A 141 9.61 -14.68 14.82
N PRO A 142 10.71 -14.01 15.21
CA PRO A 142 11.44 -13.14 14.31
C PRO A 142 11.76 -13.83 12.98
N HIS A 143 11.47 -13.14 11.88
CA HIS A 143 11.75 -13.55 10.49
C HIS A 143 11.06 -14.85 10.04
N THR A 144 10.18 -15.43 10.85
CA THR A 144 9.46 -16.67 10.52
C THR A 144 8.12 -16.31 9.88
N THR A 145 8.04 -16.38 8.55
CA THR A 145 6.88 -15.92 7.78
C THR A 145 5.77 -16.97 7.63
N ASP A 146 6.07 -18.25 7.90
CA ASP A 146 5.11 -19.35 7.71
C ASP A 146 3.99 -19.35 8.77
N ASP A 147 4.31 -18.94 9.99
CA ASP A 147 3.37 -18.87 11.12
C ASP A 147 2.81 -17.45 11.35
N ALA A 148 2.87 -16.59 10.33
CA ALA A 148 2.42 -15.21 10.47
C ALA A 148 0.89 -15.15 10.65
N VAL A 149 0.43 -14.31 11.58
CA VAL A 149 -0.99 -14.15 11.91
C VAL A 149 -1.48 -12.75 11.59
N PRO A 150 -2.72 -12.57 11.09
CA PRO A 150 -3.25 -11.27 10.73
C PRO A 150 -3.37 -10.37 11.98
N VAL A 151 -2.92 -9.13 11.84
CA VAL A 151 -3.02 -8.09 12.89
C VAL A 151 -4.48 -7.63 13.03
N THR A 152 -5.19 -7.55 11.90
CA THR A 152 -6.60 -7.14 11.82
C THR A 152 -7.43 -8.23 11.13
N PRO A 153 -7.80 -9.32 11.84
CA PRO A 153 -8.61 -10.39 11.25
C PRO A 153 -9.92 -9.86 10.67
N GLY A 154 -10.30 -10.35 9.49
CA GLY A 154 -11.55 -9.95 8.82
C GLY A 154 -11.49 -8.60 8.09
N ILE A 155 -10.39 -7.84 8.21
CA ILE A 155 -10.21 -6.54 7.55
C ILE A 155 -8.94 -6.55 6.71
N GLN A 156 -9.01 -6.01 5.49
CA GLN A 156 -7.86 -5.82 4.62
C GLN A 156 -7.59 -4.33 4.41
N LEU A 157 -6.31 -3.98 4.30
CA LEU A 157 -5.85 -2.64 3.98
C LEU A 157 -5.85 -2.48 2.46
N VAL A 158 -6.48 -1.40 1.98
CA VAL A 158 -6.41 -0.95 0.60
C VAL A 158 -5.52 0.28 0.56
N GLU A 159 -4.42 0.22 -0.19
CA GLU A 159 -3.56 1.36 -0.43
C GLU A 159 -3.56 1.70 -1.91
N VAL A 160 -3.72 2.99 -2.24
CA VAL A 160 -3.52 3.48 -3.60
C VAL A 160 -2.31 4.39 -3.61
N THR A 161 -1.35 4.08 -4.48
CA THR A 161 -0.08 4.81 -4.60
C THR A 161 0.16 5.27 -6.04
N VAL A 162 0.60 6.52 -6.20
CA VAL A 162 1.03 7.09 -7.48
C VAL A 162 2.42 7.71 -7.31
N PRO A 163 3.42 7.28 -8.07
CA PRO A 163 4.74 7.91 -8.06
C PRO A 163 4.65 9.32 -8.65
N ALA A 164 5.38 10.26 -8.04
CA ALA A 164 5.37 11.67 -8.41
C ALA A 164 6.76 12.31 -8.26
N SER A 165 6.95 13.46 -8.92
CA SER A 165 8.10 14.35 -8.78
C SER A 165 7.66 15.68 -8.15
N SER A 166 8.61 16.55 -7.81
CA SER A 166 8.32 17.90 -7.28
C SER A 166 7.57 18.78 -8.27
N GLU A 167 7.62 18.42 -9.55
CA GLU A 167 7.06 19.21 -10.64
C GLU A 167 5.65 18.77 -11.01
N ASN A 168 5.29 17.50 -10.79
CA ASN A 168 4.02 16.92 -11.27
C ASN A 168 3.11 16.33 -10.18
N TYR A 169 3.42 16.53 -8.90
CA TYR A 169 2.62 15.94 -7.83
C TYR A 169 1.16 16.44 -7.82
N SER A 170 0.89 17.67 -8.29
CA SER A 170 -0.48 18.20 -8.41
C SER A 170 -1.32 17.41 -9.41
N GLU A 171 -0.75 17.06 -10.55
CA GLU A 171 -1.38 16.21 -11.57
C GLU A 171 -1.59 14.79 -11.05
N ALA A 172 -0.59 14.23 -10.36
CA ALA A 172 -0.70 12.93 -9.71
C ALA A 172 -1.80 12.88 -8.65
N VAL A 173 -1.95 13.94 -7.85
CA VAL A 173 -3.05 14.09 -6.88
C VAL A 173 -4.40 14.14 -7.60
N SER A 174 -4.52 14.90 -8.68
CA SER A 174 -5.77 14.95 -9.46
C SER A 174 -6.14 13.59 -10.06
N ALA A 175 -5.18 12.91 -10.69
CA ALA A 175 -5.39 11.57 -11.25
C ALA A 175 -5.78 10.54 -10.18
N MET A 176 -5.13 10.60 -9.02
CA MET A 176 -5.45 9.78 -7.86
C MET A 176 -6.88 10.04 -7.38
N SER A 177 -7.24 11.29 -7.11
CA SER A 177 -8.57 11.66 -6.60
C SER A 177 -9.67 11.21 -7.56
N SER A 178 -9.52 11.48 -8.86
CA SER A 178 -10.48 11.03 -9.87
C SER A 178 -10.55 9.51 -10.02
N PHE A 179 -9.49 8.77 -9.69
CA PHE A 179 -9.52 7.31 -9.69
C PHE A 179 -10.24 6.76 -8.45
N CYS A 180 -10.06 7.39 -7.30
CA CYS A 180 -10.70 6.97 -6.04
C CYS A 180 -12.23 7.03 -6.10
N GLU A 181 -12.81 7.92 -6.92
CA GLU A 181 -14.27 7.99 -7.13
C GLU A 181 -14.86 6.68 -7.67
N TYR A 182 -14.13 5.92 -8.49
CA TYR A 182 -14.59 4.61 -8.96
C TYR A 182 -14.68 3.58 -7.83
N LEU A 183 -13.92 3.79 -6.76
CA LEU A 183 -13.81 2.88 -5.62
C LEU A 183 -14.76 3.26 -4.47
N ALA A 184 -15.22 4.51 -4.42
CA ALA A 184 -16.09 5.08 -3.39
C ALA A 184 -17.33 4.23 -3.03
N PRO A 185 -17.99 3.50 -3.97
CA PRO A 185 -19.14 2.65 -3.62
C PRO A 185 -18.80 1.50 -2.66
N LEU A 186 -17.57 0.99 -2.71
CA LEU A 186 -17.11 -0.17 -1.94
C LEU A 186 -16.20 0.22 -0.77
N LEU A 187 -15.45 1.32 -0.89
CA LEU A 187 -14.44 1.69 0.09
C LEU A 187 -14.26 3.20 0.22
N HIS A 188 -13.92 3.64 1.42
CA HIS A 188 -13.60 5.03 1.70
C HIS A 188 -12.09 5.18 1.74
N LEU A 189 -11.54 5.98 0.82
CA LEU A 189 -10.11 6.30 0.79
C LEU A 189 -9.87 7.67 1.40
N SER A 190 -8.91 7.74 2.30
CA SER A 190 -8.50 8.97 2.95
C SER A 190 -6.99 9.06 3.10
N LYS A 191 -6.52 10.23 3.49
CA LYS A 191 -5.13 10.46 3.89
C LYS A 191 -4.76 9.45 4.99
N PRO A 192 -3.62 8.74 4.88
CA PRO A 192 -3.09 7.91 5.95
C PRO A 192 -3.10 8.65 7.31
N GLY A 193 -3.59 7.99 8.35
CA GLY A 193 -3.75 8.55 9.69
C GLY A 193 -5.10 9.23 9.97
N VAL A 194 -5.94 9.45 8.95
CA VAL A 194 -7.34 9.87 9.12
C VAL A 194 -8.20 8.62 9.25
N SER A 195 -8.87 8.47 10.40
CA SER A 195 -9.78 7.34 10.65
C SER A 195 -11.15 7.59 10.02
N THR A 196 -11.51 6.76 9.04
CA THR A 196 -12.75 6.92 8.25
C THR A 196 -13.73 5.75 8.35
N GLY A 197 -13.33 4.64 8.99
CA GLY A 197 -14.19 3.48 9.24
C GLY A 197 -14.49 2.66 7.97
N VAL A 198 -15.50 1.77 8.08
CA VAL A 198 -15.98 0.94 6.96
C VAL A 198 -17.18 1.61 6.30
N VAL A 199 -17.29 1.52 4.97
CA VAL A 199 -18.38 2.13 4.19
C VAL A 199 -19.71 1.39 4.44
N PRO A 200 -20.77 2.09 4.91
CA PRO A 200 -22.08 1.46 5.14
C PRO A 200 -22.76 0.96 3.86
N THR A 201 -22.51 1.61 2.72
CA THR A 201 -23.11 1.28 1.42
C THR A 201 -22.44 0.10 0.71
N ALA A 202 -21.32 -0.42 1.24
CA ALA A 202 -20.57 -1.49 0.59
C ALA A 202 -21.46 -2.70 0.30
N GLY A 203 -22.31 -3.11 1.25
CA GLY A 203 -23.20 -4.26 1.05
C GLY A 203 -24.14 -4.13 -0.15
N ALA A 204 -24.72 -2.95 -0.37
CA ALA A 204 -25.62 -2.69 -1.50
C ALA A 204 -24.87 -2.65 -2.84
N ALA A 205 -23.71 -2.00 -2.87
CA ALA A 205 -22.87 -1.94 -4.07
C ALA A 205 -22.35 -3.33 -4.46
N VAL A 206 -21.96 -4.16 -3.49
CA VAL A 206 -21.54 -5.54 -3.72
C VAL A 206 -22.67 -6.37 -4.32
N ALA A 207 -23.89 -6.27 -3.78
CA ALA A 207 -25.03 -7.01 -4.33
C ALA A 207 -25.29 -6.68 -5.81
N SER A 208 -25.13 -5.42 -6.21
CA SER A 208 -25.29 -4.98 -7.60
C SER A 208 -24.17 -5.50 -8.51
N LEU A 209 -22.91 -5.47 -8.08
CA LEU A 209 -21.79 -5.96 -8.88
C LEU A 209 -21.86 -7.48 -9.09
N MET A 210 -22.27 -8.21 -8.06
CA MET A 210 -22.35 -9.67 -8.10
C MET A 210 -23.50 -10.18 -8.97
N SER A 211 -24.61 -9.44 -9.06
CA SER A 211 -25.74 -9.83 -9.91
C SER A 211 -25.44 -9.65 -11.40
N GLU A 212 -24.69 -8.61 -11.79
CA GLU A 212 -24.31 -8.35 -13.18
C GLU A 212 -23.26 -9.34 -13.71
N ALA A 213 -22.29 -9.73 -12.87
CA ALA A 213 -21.27 -10.72 -13.22
C ALA A 213 -21.85 -12.12 -13.51
N GLY A 214 -23.05 -12.42 -13.01
CA GLY A 214 -23.77 -13.67 -13.28
C GLY A 214 -24.53 -13.71 -14.61
N SER A 215 -24.55 -12.61 -15.38
CA SER A 215 -25.39 -12.48 -16.58
C SER A 215 -24.70 -12.76 -17.93
N THR A 216 -23.39 -13.05 -17.94
CA THR A 216 -22.58 -13.16 -19.17
C THR A 216 -22.43 -14.57 -19.76
N THR A 217 -23.38 -15.48 -19.52
CA THR A 217 -23.46 -16.76 -20.25
C THR A 217 -24.72 -16.84 -21.08
N LEU A 218 -24.65 -16.30 -22.31
CA LEU A 218 -25.49 -16.70 -23.44
C LEU A 218 -24.68 -16.58 -24.74
#